data_AF-A0A932M3P2-F1
#
_entry.id   AF-A0A932M3P2-F1
#
_cell.length_a   1.000
_cell.length_b   1.000
_cell.length_c   1.000
_cell.angle_alpha   90.00
_cell.angle_beta   90.00
_cell.angle_gamma   90.00
#
_symmetry.space_group_name_H-M   'P 1'
#
loop_
_entity.id
_entity.type
_entity.pdbx_description
1 polymer ?
#
loop_
_entity_poly.entity_id
_entity_poly.type
_entity_poly.pdbx_seq_one_letter_code
_entity_poly.pdbx_strand_id
1 'polypeptide(L)'
;MEETALDQATISRAACDAAVLLTEAIRELTIPQHLVTCSKRLEEAHRVSETYAAAVRRIAMAATVIGVYRVGETRKHFLTPWLFSEEELQHLGLRDVKHFVRDLGAFERVRSQWAAHAQAKKSTARSPGRLVDASALGRALERTGIGNEEQFLRRVRDDLTPAVERVRDRILEAHPEARDFITTGYPQALQQGAIDEQRKQRSAAADDRES
;
A
#
# COMPACT_ATOMS: atom_id res chain seq x y z
N MET A 1 -25.90 -29.57 -2.63
CA MET A 1 -24.95 -28.55 -2.15
C MET A 1 -25.67 -27.23 -2.27
N GLU A 2 -26.13 -26.68 -1.16
CA GLU A 2 -26.70 -25.34 -1.15
C GLU A 2 -25.56 -24.36 -1.38
N GLU A 3 -25.60 -23.66 -2.52
CA GLU A 3 -24.87 -22.41 -2.72
C GLU A 3 -25.46 -21.41 -1.71
N THR A 4 -24.80 -21.24 -0.57
CA THR A 4 -25.14 -20.17 0.36
C THR A 4 -24.84 -18.86 -0.36
N ALA A 5 -25.89 -18.20 -0.85
CA ALA A 5 -25.83 -16.83 -1.32
C ALA A 5 -25.12 -16.00 -0.23
N LEU A 6 -23.97 -15.43 -0.57
CA LEU A 6 -23.20 -14.59 0.33
C LEU A 6 -24.11 -13.46 0.84
N ASP A 7 -24.06 -13.19 2.15
CA ASP A 7 -24.82 -12.11 2.75
C ASP A 7 -24.41 -10.76 2.13
N GLN A 8 -25.41 -10.03 1.62
CA GLN A 8 -25.24 -8.72 1.00
C GLN A 8 -24.50 -7.73 1.90
N ALA A 9 -24.65 -7.83 3.23
CA ALA A 9 -23.94 -6.97 4.16
C ALA A 9 -22.42 -7.25 4.16
N THR A 10 -22.02 -8.51 3.98
CA THR A 10 -20.61 -8.91 3.87
C THR A 10 -20.01 -8.38 2.56
N ILE A 11 -20.72 -8.52 1.44
CA ILE A 11 -20.29 -7.99 0.13
C ILE A 11 -20.13 -6.47 0.20
N SER A 12 -21.11 -5.76 0.77
CA SER A 12 -21.07 -4.30 0.90
C SER A 12 -19.88 -3.83 1.74
N ARG A 13 -19.59 -4.52 2.85
CA ARG A 13 -18.40 -4.22 3.67
C ARG A 13 -17.10 -4.47 2.91
N ALA A 14 -16.99 -5.60 2.23
CA ALA A 14 -15.81 -5.91 1.42
C ALA A 14 -15.59 -4.86 0.32
N ALA A 15 -16.66 -4.37 -0.32
CA ALA A 15 -16.60 -3.30 -1.32
C ALA A 15 -16.08 -1.99 -0.72
N CYS A 16 -16.59 -1.57 0.44
CA CYS A 16 -16.12 -0.39 1.16
C CYS A 16 -14.63 -0.49 1.54
N ASP A 17 -14.21 -1.60 2.14
CA ASP A 17 -12.82 -1.82 2.55
C ASP A 17 -11.89 -1.87 1.34
N ALA A 18 -12.29 -2.57 0.28
CA ALA A 18 -11.53 -2.61 -0.97
C ALA A 18 -11.40 -1.21 -1.59
N ALA A 19 -12.48 -0.43 -1.64
CA ALA A 19 -12.44 0.92 -2.20
C ALA A 19 -11.49 1.85 -1.42
N VAL A 20 -11.46 1.77 -0.09
CA VAL A 20 -10.48 2.49 0.75
C VAL A 20 -9.06 2.05 0.39
N LEU A 21 -8.79 0.74 0.44
CA LEU A 21 -7.44 0.21 0.24
C LEU A 21 -6.89 0.49 -1.16
N LEU A 22 -7.72 0.39 -2.20
CA LEU A 22 -7.32 0.74 -3.57
C LEU A 22 -7.10 2.25 -3.72
N THR A 23 -7.90 3.09 -3.05
CA THR A 23 -7.69 4.55 -3.05
C THR A 23 -6.38 4.94 -2.36
N GLU A 24 -6.05 4.31 -1.23
CA GLU A 24 -4.75 4.48 -0.57
C GLU A 24 -3.61 3.99 -1.46
N ALA A 25 -3.77 2.82 -2.09
CA ALA A 25 -2.79 2.28 -3.02
C ALA A 25 -2.52 3.25 -4.19
N ILE A 26 -3.55 3.82 -4.82
CA ILE A 26 -3.38 4.79 -5.92
C ILE A 26 -2.54 5.99 -5.49
N ARG A 27 -2.75 6.51 -4.26
CA ARG A 27 -1.93 7.58 -3.71
C ARG A 27 -0.48 7.14 -3.50
N GLU A 28 -0.28 5.95 -2.93
CA GLU A 28 1.03 5.34 -2.69
C GLU A 28 1.78 4.98 -3.98
N LEU A 29 1.07 4.78 -5.10
CA LEU A 29 1.67 4.51 -6.41
C LEU A 29 1.95 5.79 -7.21
N THR A 30 1.12 6.84 -7.05
CA THR A 30 1.20 8.05 -7.89
C THR A 30 2.11 9.12 -7.31
N ILE A 31 1.95 9.46 -6.02
CA ILE A 31 2.70 10.55 -5.39
C ILE A 31 4.23 10.31 -5.44
N PRO A 32 4.74 9.10 -5.17
CA PRO A 32 6.17 8.84 -5.26
C PRO A 32 6.80 9.15 -6.62
N GLN A 33 6.08 8.93 -7.72
CA GLN A 33 6.59 9.21 -9.06
C GLN A 33 6.85 10.71 -9.26
N HIS A 34 5.95 11.54 -8.74
CA HIS A 34 6.13 12.99 -8.74
C HIS A 34 7.31 13.40 -7.86
N LEU A 35 7.46 12.79 -6.67
CA LEU A 35 8.60 13.07 -5.79
C LEU A 35 9.94 12.74 -6.45
N VAL A 36 10.05 11.60 -7.13
CA VAL A 36 11.26 11.21 -7.88
C VAL A 36 11.55 12.19 -9.01
N THR A 37 10.52 12.60 -9.76
CA THR A 37 10.68 13.56 -10.86
C THR A 37 11.15 14.93 -10.33
N CYS A 38 10.52 15.41 -9.26
CA CYS A 38 10.89 16.67 -8.63
C CYS A 38 12.30 16.62 -8.04
N SER A 39 12.67 15.54 -7.36
CA SER A 39 14.00 15.40 -6.77
C SER A 39 15.09 15.40 -7.83
N LYS A 40 14.89 14.69 -8.95
CA LYS A 40 15.82 14.69 -10.11
C LYS A 40 16.00 16.10 -10.68
N ARG A 41 14.90 16.82 -10.93
CA ARG A 41 14.96 18.20 -11.47
C ARG A 41 15.69 19.17 -10.53
N LEU A 42 15.48 19.03 -9.22
CA LEU A 42 16.15 19.88 -8.22
C LEU A 42 17.64 19.57 -8.13
N GLU A 43 18.02 18.30 -8.23
CA GLU A 43 19.42 17.84 -8.29
C GLU A 43 20.13 18.37 -9.54
N GLU A 44 19.52 18.20 -10.72
CA GLU A 44 20.03 18.69 -12.01
C GLU A 44 20.17 20.21 -12.05
N ALA A 45 19.26 20.93 -11.38
CA ALA A 45 19.33 22.39 -11.24
C ALA A 45 20.30 22.85 -10.12
N HIS A 46 21.04 21.94 -9.48
CA HIS A 46 21.94 22.19 -8.36
C HIS A 46 21.28 22.94 -7.17
N ARG A 47 19.97 22.76 -6.98
CA ARG A 47 19.20 23.38 -5.89
C ARG A 47 19.20 22.57 -4.61
N VAL A 48 19.55 21.28 -4.70
CA VAL A 48 19.71 20.34 -3.59
C VAL A 48 20.94 19.48 -3.82
N SER A 49 21.47 18.86 -2.76
CA SER A 49 22.57 17.92 -2.90
C SER A 49 22.11 16.58 -3.50
N GLU A 50 23.04 15.86 -4.13
CA GLU A 50 22.83 14.47 -4.58
C GLU A 50 22.35 13.57 -3.43
N THR A 51 22.91 13.73 -2.23
CA THR A 51 22.50 12.96 -1.05
C THR A 51 21.04 13.22 -0.67
N TYR A 52 20.58 14.48 -0.73
CA TYR A 52 19.18 14.82 -0.48
C TYR A 52 18.28 14.19 -1.54
N ALA A 53 18.63 14.32 -2.83
CA ALA A 53 17.86 13.74 -3.93
C ALA A 53 17.77 12.21 -3.81
N ALA A 54 18.87 11.55 -3.46
CA ALA A 54 18.91 10.11 -3.21
C ALA A 54 18.01 9.70 -2.01
N ALA A 55 17.98 10.48 -0.93
CA ALA A 55 17.12 10.22 0.21
C ALA A 55 15.62 10.32 -0.16
N VAL A 56 15.23 11.35 -0.92
CA VAL A 56 13.86 11.51 -1.41
C VAL A 56 13.46 10.35 -2.34
N ARG A 57 14.33 9.97 -3.28
CA ARG A 57 14.10 8.81 -4.17
C ARG A 57 13.88 7.52 -3.38
N ARG A 58 14.67 7.27 -2.32
CA ARG A 58 14.50 6.11 -1.43
C ARG A 58 13.16 6.10 -0.71
N ILE A 59 12.72 7.25 -0.17
CA ILE A 59 11.40 7.38 0.49
C ILE A 59 10.28 7.08 -0.51
N ALA A 60 10.39 7.63 -1.72
CA ALA A 60 9.42 7.39 -2.79
C ALA A 60 9.37 5.90 -3.20
N MET A 61 10.52 5.25 -3.37
CA MET A 61 10.58 3.81 -3.68
C MET A 61 9.97 2.95 -2.57
N ALA A 62 10.22 3.29 -1.31
CA ALA A 62 9.60 2.60 -0.17
C ALA A 62 8.07 2.69 -0.21
N ALA A 63 7.52 3.88 -0.40
CA ALA A 63 6.07 4.09 -0.53
C ALA A 63 5.49 3.31 -1.73
N THR A 64 6.18 3.32 -2.87
CA THR A 64 5.74 2.60 -4.07
C THR A 64 5.63 1.10 -3.83
N VAL A 65 6.63 0.48 -3.19
CA VAL A 65 6.60 -0.96 -2.90
C VAL A 65 5.55 -1.33 -1.87
N ILE A 66 5.30 -0.46 -0.89
CA ILE A 66 4.17 -0.64 0.04
C ILE A 66 2.85 -0.61 -0.75
N GLY A 67 2.68 0.34 -1.67
CA GLY A 67 1.51 0.42 -2.54
C GLY A 67 1.31 -0.85 -3.39
N VAL A 68 2.38 -1.35 -4.04
CA VAL A 68 2.32 -2.60 -4.82
C VAL A 68 1.92 -3.80 -3.95
N TYR A 69 2.48 -3.89 -2.74
CA TYR A 69 2.12 -4.95 -1.81
C TYR A 69 0.66 -4.85 -1.36
N ARG A 70 0.19 -3.64 -1.02
CA ARG A 70 -1.19 -3.37 -0.64
C ARG A 70 -2.17 -3.78 -1.74
N VAL A 71 -1.85 -3.52 -3.01
CA VAL A 71 -2.66 -3.99 -4.14
C VAL A 71 -2.77 -5.52 -4.14
N GLY A 72 -1.67 -6.23 -3.93
CA GLY A 72 -1.66 -7.69 -3.85
C GLY A 72 -2.51 -8.25 -2.72
N GLU A 73 -2.39 -7.68 -1.52
CA GLU A 73 -3.19 -8.08 -0.37
C GLU A 73 -4.67 -7.75 -0.57
N THR A 74 -4.98 -6.57 -1.10
CA THR A 74 -6.37 -6.15 -1.39
C THR A 74 -6.99 -7.13 -2.39
N ARG A 75 -6.24 -7.48 -3.44
CA ARG A 75 -6.68 -8.47 -4.43
C ARG A 75 -7.01 -9.81 -3.79
N LYS A 76 -6.08 -10.35 -3.00
CA LYS A 76 -6.18 -11.69 -2.39
C LYS A 76 -7.28 -11.79 -1.33
N HIS A 77 -7.47 -10.75 -0.53
CA HIS A 77 -8.31 -10.80 0.66
C HIS A 77 -9.70 -10.15 0.49
N PHE A 78 -9.84 -9.22 -0.47
CA PHE A 78 -11.07 -8.46 -0.67
C PHE A 78 -11.65 -8.65 -2.08
N LEU A 79 -10.82 -8.65 -3.13
CA LEU A 79 -11.33 -8.72 -4.49
C LEU A 79 -11.74 -10.14 -4.90
N THR A 80 -10.77 -11.06 -4.94
CA THR A 80 -10.99 -12.43 -5.44
C THR A 80 -11.98 -13.25 -4.62
N PRO A 81 -12.08 -13.11 -3.28
CA PRO A 81 -13.01 -13.94 -2.52
C PRO A 81 -14.45 -13.40 -2.55
N TRP A 82 -14.67 -12.12 -2.87
CA TRP A 82 -15.95 -11.46 -2.61
C TRP A 82 -16.52 -10.63 -3.75
N LEU A 83 -15.68 -9.97 -4.55
CA LEU A 83 -16.12 -8.91 -5.47
C LEU A 83 -15.90 -9.21 -6.95
N PHE A 84 -14.86 -9.99 -7.28
CA PHE A 84 -14.50 -10.29 -8.65
C PHE A 84 -13.98 -11.71 -8.80
N SER A 85 -14.31 -12.33 -9.92
CA SER A 85 -13.61 -13.52 -10.39
C SER A 85 -12.18 -13.19 -10.84
N GLU A 86 -11.34 -14.23 -10.91
CA GLU A 86 -9.99 -14.13 -11.47
C GLU A 86 -9.99 -13.61 -12.92
N GLU A 87 -10.96 -14.00 -13.73
CA GLU A 87 -11.09 -13.59 -15.14
C GLU A 87 -11.44 -12.10 -15.27
N GLU A 88 -12.38 -11.60 -14.48
CA GLU A 88 -12.74 -10.18 -14.47
C GLU A 88 -11.55 -9.30 -14.10
N LEU A 89 -10.79 -9.69 -13.07
CA LEU A 89 -9.59 -8.95 -12.68
C LEU A 89 -8.52 -8.96 -13.78
N GLN A 90 -8.35 -10.07 -14.50
CA GLN A 90 -7.44 -10.13 -15.65
C GLN A 90 -7.90 -9.23 -16.79
N HIS A 91 -9.20 -9.16 -17.07
CA HIS A 91 -9.78 -8.28 -18.07
C HIS A 91 -9.60 -6.79 -17.72
N LEU A 92 -9.73 -6.45 -16.43
CA LEU A 92 -9.45 -5.11 -15.92
C LEU A 92 -7.94 -4.77 -15.88
N GLY A 93 -7.08 -5.76 -16.13
CA GLY A 93 -5.62 -5.63 -16.14
C GLY A 93 -4.96 -5.83 -14.77
N LEU A 94 -5.72 -6.17 -13.73
CA LEU A 94 -5.21 -6.39 -12.37
C LEU A 94 -4.89 -7.87 -12.12
N ARG A 95 -3.81 -8.34 -12.74
CA ARG A 95 -3.27 -9.70 -12.50
C ARG A 95 -2.66 -9.80 -11.09
N ASP A 96 -2.46 -11.04 -10.64
CA ASP A 96 -1.73 -11.33 -9.40
C ASP A 96 -0.37 -10.60 -9.40
N VAL A 97 0.01 -10.01 -8.26
CA VAL A 97 1.25 -9.25 -8.09
C VAL A 97 2.48 -10.04 -8.53
N LYS A 98 2.47 -11.38 -8.44
CA LYS A 98 3.57 -12.22 -8.97
C LYS A 98 3.82 -12.07 -10.48
N HIS A 99 2.84 -11.57 -11.24
CA HIS A 99 3.03 -11.24 -12.66
C HIS A 99 3.63 -9.84 -12.86
N PHE A 100 3.51 -8.98 -11.85
CA PHE A 100 4.08 -7.64 -11.85
C PHE A 100 5.51 -7.64 -11.29
N VAL A 101 5.71 -8.27 -10.13
CA VAL A 101 7.02 -8.48 -9.50
C VAL A 101 7.49 -9.88 -9.87
N ARG A 102 8.68 -9.98 -10.50
CA ARG A 102 9.17 -11.24 -11.10
C ARG A 102 9.37 -12.37 -10.10
N ASP A 103 9.51 -12.04 -8.81
CA ASP A 103 9.78 -12.97 -7.73
C ASP A 103 9.12 -12.47 -6.44
N LEU A 104 8.04 -13.13 -6.02
CA LEU A 104 7.23 -12.72 -4.87
C LEU A 104 8.02 -12.87 -3.54
N GLY A 105 8.79 -13.95 -3.38
CA GLY A 105 9.55 -14.17 -2.15
C GLY A 105 10.70 -13.16 -1.98
N ALA A 106 11.33 -12.75 -3.08
CA ALA A 106 12.29 -11.64 -3.06
C ALA A 106 11.60 -10.29 -2.80
N PHE A 107 10.40 -10.08 -3.36
CA PHE A 107 9.62 -8.86 -3.15
C PHE A 107 9.22 -8.67 -1.68
N GLU A 108 8.78 -9.73 -1.02
CA GLU A 108 8.46 -9.70 0.42
C GLU A 108 9.67 -9.32 1.28
N ARG A 109 10.89 -9.74 0.90
CA ARG A 109 12.13 -9.33 1.58
C ARG A 109 12.42 -7.85 1.38
N VAL A 110 12.30 -7.33 0.15
CA VAL A 110 12.45 -5.90 -0.15
C VAL A 110 11.44 -5.07 0.64
N ARG A 111 10.15 -5.46 0.59
CA ARG A 111 9.08 -4.82 1.36
C ARG A 111 9.38 -4.84 2.85
N SER A 112 9.80 -5.98 3.41
CA SER A 112 10.08 -6.10 4.84
C SER A 112 11.19 -5.15 5.29
N GLN A 113 12.21 -4.91 4.45
CA GLN A 113 13.25 -3.92 4.74
C GLN A 113 12.72 -2.49 4.78
N TRP A 114 11.80 -2.14 3.89
CA TRP A 114 11.23 -0.79 3.83
C TRP A 114 10.10 -0.57 4.84
N ALA A 115 9.35 -1.62 5.19
CA ALA A 115 8.29 -1.62 6.20
C ALA A 115 8.81 -1.71 7.65
N ALA A 116 9.99 -2.31 7.87
CA ALA A 116 10.60 -2.40 9.21
C ALA A 116 10.81 -1.03 9.87
N HIS A 117 10.94 0.05 9.09
CA HIS A 117 10.99 1.41 9.64
C HIS A 117 9.63 1.93 10.12
N ALA A 118 8.50 1.49 9.55
CA ALA A 118 7.16 1.95 9.92
C ALA A 118 6.57 1.18 11.13
N GLN A 119 6.93 -0.10 11.31
CA GLN A 119 6.41 -0.94 12.41
C GLN A 119 7.28 -0.97 13.68
N ALA A 120 8.43 -0.30 13.68
CA ALA A 120 9.33 -0.26 14.83
C ALA A 120 8.69 0.30 16.12
N LYS A 121 7.60 1.07 16.02
CA LYS A 121 6.84 1.57 17.19
C LYS A 121 6.00 0.51 17.92
N LYS A 122 5.72 -0.65 17.31
CA LYS A 122 4.93 -1.75 17.94
C LYS A 122 5.76 -2.98 18.31
N SER A 123 7.07 -2.96 18.08
CA SER A 123 7.98 -4.03 18.49
C SER A 123 8.32 -3.90 19.98
N THR A 124 7.54 -4.54 20.84
CA THR A 124 7.87 -4.80 22.25
C THR A 124 8.97 -5.84 22.43
N ALA A 125 9.50 -6.42 21.34
CA ALA A 125 10.65 -7.30 21.38
C ALA A 125 11.96 -6.48 21.39
N ARG A 126 12.83 -6.73 22.38
CA ARG A 126 14.14 -6.10 22.63
C ARG A 126 15.20 -6.33 21.53
N SER A 127 14.80 -6.57 20.28
CA SER A 127 15.70 -6.80 19.15
C SER A 127 15.26 -5.90 17.99
N PRO A 128 16.05 -4.90 17.57
CA PRO A 128 15.77 -4.16 16.35
C PRO A 128 15.63 -5.14 15.18
N GLY A 129 14.67 -4.89 14.29
CA GLY A 129 14.56 -5.64 13.04
C GLY A 129 15.92 -5.64 12.34
N ARG A 130 16.46 -6.82 12.03
CA ARG A 130 17.77 -6.93 11.36
C ARG A 130 17.66 -6.29 9.97
N LEU A 131 18.42 -5.22 9.75
CA LEU A 131 18.68 -4.70 8.42
C LEU A 131 19.32 -5.85 7.60
N VAL A 132 18.75 -6.14 6.44
CA VAL A 132 19.31 -7.11 5.51
C VAL A 132 20.59 -6.52 4.93
N ASP A 133 21.63 -7.34 4.83
CA ASP A 133 22.90 -6.92 4.22
C ASP A 133 22.67 -6.30 2.84
N ALA A 134 23.39 -5.21 2.54
CA ALA A 134 23.22 -4.47 1.29
C ALA A 134 23.34 -5.37 0.04
N SER A 135 24.24 -6.37 0.06
CA SER A 135 24.39 -7.33 -1.03
C SER A 135 23.19 -8.25 -1.22
N ALA A 136 22.54 -8.64 -0.11
CA ALA A 136 21.33 -9.47 -0.15
C ALA A 136 20.10 -8.66 -0.58
N LEU A 137 20.02 -7.40 -0.19
CA LEU A 137 18.99 -6.47 -0.68
C LEU A 137 19.17 -6.19 -2.18
N GLY A 138 20.40 -5.96 -2.65
CA GLY A 138 20.70 -5.78 -4.08
C GLY A 138 20.25 -6.97 -4.92
N ARG A 139 20.61 -8.19 -4.53
CA ARG A 139 20.13 -9.42 -5.21
C ARG A 139 18.61 -9.56 -5.19
N ALA A 140 17.95 -9.15 -4.10
CA ALA A 140 16.49 -9.18 -4.04
C ALA A 140 15.85 -8.13 -4.97
N LEU A 141 16.42 -6.94 -5.09
CA LEU A 141 15.97 -5.90 -6.02
C LEU A 141 16.13 -6.34 -7.48
N GLU A 142 17.23 -7.02 -7.83
CA GLU A 142 17.43 -7.58 -9.17
C GLU A 142 16.38 -8.65 -9.50
N ARG A 143 16.18 -9.61 -8.59
CA ARG A 143 15.22 -10.72 -8.76
C ARG A 143 13.77 -10.24 -8.92
N THR A 144 13.40 -9.15 -8.27
CA THR A 144 12.05 -8.59 -8.35
C THR A 144 11.81 -7.77 -9.62
N GLY A 145 12.89 -7.33 -10.28
CA GLY A 145 12.82 -6.35 -11.38
C GLY A 145 12.72 -4.90 -10.91
N ILE A 146 12.90 -4.63 -9.61
CA ILE A 146 12.90 -3.28 -9.02
C ILE A 146 14.27 -2.61 -9.15
N GLY A 147 15.34 -3.39 -9.33
CA GLY A 147 16.73 -2.89 -9.43
C GLY A 147 16.95 -1.83 -10.52
N ASN A 148 16.09 -1.78 -11.54
CA ASN A 148 15.98 -0.62 -12.42
C ASN A 148 14.78 0.23 -11.97
N GLU A 149 15.03 1.17 -11.07
CA GLU A 149 13.98 2.00 -10.44
C GLU A 149 13.14 2.75 -11.47
N GLU A 150 13.78 3.30 -12.51
CA GLU A 150 13.08 4.08 -13.53
C GLU A 150 12.15 3.22 -14.38
N GLN A 151 12.61 2.04 -14.81
CA GLN A 151 11.76 1.10 -15.53
C GLN A 151 10.61 0.60 -14.65
N PHE A 152 10.89 0.32 -13.38
CA PHE A 152 9.87 -0.12 -12.42
C PHE A 152 8.81 0.95 -12.20
N LEU A 153 9.20 2.21 -11.95
CA LEU A 153 8.27 3.33 -11.75
C LEU A 153 7.43 3.60 -13.00
N ARG A 154 8.00 3.47 -14.21
CA ARG A 154 7.24 3.56 -15.46
C ARG A 154 6.16 2.48 -15.55
N ARG A 155 6.49 1.21 -15.24
CA ARG A 155 5.49 0.12 -15.20
C ARG A 155 4.42 0.33 -14.14
N VAL A 156 4.79 0.88 -12.98
CA VAL A 156 3.81 1.26 -11.95
C VAL A 156 2.83 2.30 -12.48
N ARG A 157 3.33 3.32 -13.18
CA ARG A 157 2.52 4.39 -13.78
C ARG A 157 1.65 3.91 -14.93
N ASP A 158 2.22 3.16 -15.85
CA ASP A 158 1.62 2.88 -17.15
C ASP A 158 0.76 1.61 -17.11
N ASP A 159 1.10 0.65 -16.25
CA ASP A 159 0.41 -0.65 -16.18
C ASP A 159 -0.43 -0.78 -14.90
N LEU A 160 0.20 -0.65 -13.73
CA LEU A 160 -0.42 -1.01 -12.47
C LEU A 160 -1.45 0.02 -11.98
N THR A 161 -1.07 1.31 -11.95
CA THR A 161 -1.96 2.38 -11.44
C THR A 161 -3.27 2.44 -12.21
N PRO A 162 -3.29 2.40 -13.57
CA PRO A 162 -4.54 2.41 -14.33
C PRO A 162 -5.39 1.15 -14.10
N ALA A 163 -4.77 -0.02 -13.88
CA ALA A 163 -5.51 -1.23 -13.54
C ALA A 163 -6.19 -1.12 -12.17
N VAL A 164 -5.49 -0.57 -11.18
CA VAL A 164 -6.05 -0.32 -9.84
C VAL A 164 -7.19 0.70 -9.90
N GLU A 165 -7.05 1.77 -10.68
CA GLU A 165 -8.11 2.76 -10.91
C GLU A 165 -9.35 2.14 -11.54
N ARG A 166 -9.20 1.36 -12.62
CA ARG A 166 -10.34 0.67 -13.26
C ARG A 166 -11.08 -0.25 -12.32
N VAL A 167 -10.36 -1.03 -11.50
CA VAL A 167 -10.98 -1.92 -10.52
C VAL A 167 -11.72 -1.13 -9.44
N ARG A 168 -11.11 -0.06 -8.91
CA ARG A 168 -11.77 0.82 -7.95
C ARG A 168 -13.05 1.41 -8.55
N ASP A 169 -12.97 1.96 -9.75
CA ASP A 169 -14.10 2.62 -10.39
C ASP A 169 -15.24 1.61 -10.65
N ARG A 170 -14.89 0.38 -11.03
CA ARG A 170 -15.86 -0.71 -11.16
C ARG A 170 -16.55 -1.07 -9.83
N ILE A 171 -15.81 -1.07 -8.71
CA ILE A 171 -16.41 -1.23 -7.37
C ILE A 171 -17.37 -0.08 -7.10
N LEU A 172 -16.97 1.17 -7.35
CA LEU A 172 -17.80 2.35 -7.06
C LEU A 172 -19.05 2.44 -7.93
N GLU A 173 -19.03 1.86 -9.13
CA GLU A 173 -20.20 1.70 -9.99
C GLU A 173 -21.18 0.64 -9.45
N ALA A 174 -20.66 -0.51 -9.02
CA ALA A 174 -21.46 -1.62 -8.52
C ALA A 174 -21.95 -1.42 -7.07
N HIS A 175 -21.20 -0.66 -6.27
CA HIS A 175 -21.42 -0.40 -4.85
C HIS A 175 -21.35 1.10 -4.55
N PRO A 176 -22.41 1.87 -4.85
CA PRO A 176 -22.43 3.31 -4.60
C PRO A 176 -22.16 3.69 -3.14
N GLU A 177 -22.53 2.85 -2.18
CA GLU A 177 -22.25 3.03 -0.75
C GLU A 177 -20.75 3.14 -0.44
N ALA A 178 -19.91 2.46 -1.24
CA ALA A 178 -18.46 2.55 -1.09
C ALA A 178 -17.93 3.95 -1.44
N ARG A 179 -18.62 4.68 -2.34
CA ARG A 179 -18.27 6.06 -2.69
C ARG A 179 -18.44 7.00 -1.49
N ASP A 180 -19.58 6.93 -0.83
CA ASP A 180 -19.85 7.75 0.36
C ASP A 180 -18.93 7.37 1.53
N PHE A 181 -18.62 6.08 1.64
CA PHE A 181 -17.70 5.59 2.65
C PHE A 181 -16.29 6.15 2.49
N ILE A 182 -15.71 6.12 1.28
CA ILE A 182 -14.34 6.64 1.06
C ILE A 182 -14.26 8.16 1.22
N THR A 183 -15.32 8.91 0.92
CA THR A 183 -15.32 10.38 1.01
C THR A 183 -15.60 10.88 2.43
N THR A 184 -16.42 10.17 3.19
CA THR A 184 -16.98 10.68 4.45
C THR A 184 -16.85 9.68 5.59
N GLY A 185 -17.32 8.45 5.41
CA GLY A 185 -17.37 7.44 6.48
C GLY A 185 -15.98 7.07 7.03
N TYR A 186 -15.03 6.75 6.16
CA TYR A 186 -13.69 6.35 6.55
C TYR A 186 -12.89 7.49 7.22
N PRO A 187 -12.84 8.72 6.66
CA PRO A 187 -12.21 9.85 7.34
C PRO A 187 -12.77 10.12 8.74
N GLN A 188 -14.09 10.04 8.91
CA GLN A 188 -14.72 10.22 10.23
C GLN A 188 -14.33 9.11 11.21
N ALA A 189 -14.29 7.85 10.75
CA ALA A 189 -13.86 6.72 11.56
C ALA A 189 -12.40 6.87 12.03
N LEU A 190 -11.49 7.33 11.16
CA LEU A 190 -10.10 7.63 11.52
C LEU A 190 -10.00 8.73 12.58
N GLN A 191 -10.76 9.82 12.42
CA GLN A 191 -10.81 10.92 13.39
C GLN A 191 -11.32 10.43 14.75
N GLN A 192 -12.40 9.65 14.76
CA GLN A 192 -12.95 9.10 15.99
C GLN A 192 -11.98 8.14 16.68
N GLY A 193 -11.33 7.24 15.92
CA GLY A 193 -10.32 6.33 16.46
C GLY A 193 -9.15 7.06 17.12
N ALA A 194 -8.68 8.16 16.53
CA ALA A 194 -7.62 8.98 17.11
C ALA A 194 -8.06 9.66 18.44
N ILE A 195 -9.31 10.13 18.52
CA ILE A 195 -9.88 10.70 19.75
C ILE A 195 -9.97 9.62 20.84
N ASP A 196 -10.41 8.41 20.50
CA ASP A 196 -10.56 7.31 21.45
C ASP A 196 -9.21 6.82 21.99
N GLU A 197 -8.17 6.74 21.14
CA GLU A 197 -6.81 6.44 21.59
C GLU A 197 -6.28 7.51 22.56
N GLN A 198 -6.50 8.79 22.28
CA GLN A 198 -6.09 9.87 23.18
C GLN A 198 -6.82 9.80 24.54
N ARG A 199 -8.11 9.43 24.54
CA ARG A 199 -8.87 9.22 25.78
C ARG A 199 -8.31 8.05 26.59
N LYS A 200 -8.01 6.92 25.95
CA LYS A 200 -7.39 5.76 26.61
C LYS A 200 -6.04 6.10 27.21
N GLN A 201 -5.20 6.83 26.50
CA GLN A 201 -3.88 7.27 26.99
C GLN A 201 -3.98 8.22 28.18
N ARG A 202 -4.96 9.14 28.17
CA ARG A 202 -5.22 10.05 29.30
C ARG A 202 -5.76 9.32 30.54
N SER A 203 -6.60 8.31 30.35
CA SER A 203 -7.10 7.47 31.45
C SER A 203 -5.97 6.65 32.08
N ALA A 204 -5.14 5.98 31.27
CA ALA A 204 -4.02 5.20 31.76
C ALA A 204 -2.98 6.05 32.51
N ALA A 205 -2.72 7.28 32.03
CA ALA A 205 -1.81 8.21 32.69
C ALA A 205 -2.38 8.83 33.99
N ALA A 206 -3.70 8.73 34.22
CA ALA A 206 -4.33 9.16 35.46
C ALA A 206 -4.24 8.05 36.52
N ASP A 207 -4.48 6.79 36.14
CA ASP A 207 -4.38 5.64 37.03
C ASP A 207 -2.93 5.42 37.54
N ASP A 208 -1.92 5.69 36.71
CA ASP A 208 -0.50 5.62 37.09
C ASP A 208 -0.04 6.73 38.07
N ARG A 209 -0.87 7.77 38.31
CA ARG A 209 -0.57 8.85 39.27
C ARG A 209 -1.22 8.65 40.64
N GLU A 210 -2.17 7.73 40.73
CA GLU A 210 -2.88 7.40 41.98
C GLU A 210 -2.35 6.10 42.64
N SER A 211 -1.35 5.45 42.04
CA SER A 211 -0.59 4.31 42.60
C SER A 211 0.76 4.73 43.16
#